data_AF-A0A3C0Q3P5-F1
#
_entry.id   AF-A0A3C0Q3P5-F1
#
_cell.length_a   1.000
_cell.length_b   1.000
_cell.length_c   1.000
_cell.angle_alpha   90.00
_cell.angle_beta   90.00
_cell.angle_gamma   90.00
#
_symmetry.space_group_name_H-M   'P 1'
#
loop_
_entity.id
_entity.type
_entity.pdbx_description
1 polymer ?
#
loop_
_entity_poly.entity_id
_entity_poly.type
_entity_poly.pdbx_seq_one_letter_code
_entity_poly.pdbx_strand_id
1 'polypeptide(L)'
;MAIAMEPDNPIFYKDLKFSPMGFGPLLADAAQTKKELGPFVEVMQGNAISFWNKSTVSQNQGIGDAVSRLGNCQRFLMQNMIGGGLERCIYYLAPNAPCYSEKLDQFYVCSAADYVNALEKLSGQKNRPEWFLDRHIVAFLSVRDKSVIEPYLPDLASSEKYRQRQGLLKMLAAIQIREKIGALPGLTQWVSGMLDSLIDRYHDREKRKAIRNQLEKIKTQGNLEKIAMLFDSFEEVQKDIRSYSEMRQQYQMLKKEYFMLEQELNTNKNFGIGAGKHAAALVSGAISAIVVTIYLLYVMIRGGGGSVF
;
A
#
# COMPACT_ATOMS: atom_id res chain seq x y z
N MET A 1 52.62 -5.11 6.14
CA MET A 1 51.54 -4.68 5.21
C MET A 1 51.98 -4.98 3.79
N ALA A 2 51.49 -6.06 3.18
CA ALA A 2 51.86 -6.42 1.80
C ALA A 2 51.51 -5.32 0.77
N ILE A 3 50.44 -4.55 1.04
CA ILE A 3 49.96 -3.45 0.18
C ILE A 3 51.01 -2.35 -0.03
N ALA A 4 51.82 -2.04 0.99
CA ALA A 4 52.84 -0.98 0.88
C ALA A 4 54.12 -1.46 0.18
N MET A 5 54.33 -2.78 0.10
CA MET A 5 55.53 -3.37 -0.50
C MET A 5 55.35 -3.63 -2.00
N GLU A 6 54.14 -3.97 -2.44
CA GLU A 6 53.81 -4.20 -3.85
C GLU A 6 52.36 -3.73 -4.11
N PRO A 7 52.16 -2.44 -4.45
CA PRO A 7 50.84 -1.83 -4.52
C PRO A 7 50.03 -2.23 -5.76
N ASP A 8 50.67 -2.81 -6.78
CA ASP A 8 50.02 -3.30 -8.01
C ASP A 8 49.41 -4.71 -7.83
N ASN A 9 49.70 -5.39 -6.72
CA ASN A 9 49.11 -6.68 -6.40
C ASN A 9 47.66 -6.55 -5.87
N PRO A 10 46.85 -7.62 -6.00
CA PRO A 10 45.54 -7.70 -5.35
C PRO A 10 45.62 -7.45 -3.84
N ILE A 11 44.56 -6.86 -3.29
CA ILE A 11 44.40 -6.71 -1.84
C ILE A 11 44.15 -8.11 -1.25
N PHE A 12 44.97 -8.46 -0.27
CA PHE A 12 44.82 -9.67 0.53
C PHE A 12 44.24 -9.29 1.90
N TYR A 13 43.07 -9.82 2.23
CA TYR A 13 42.43 -9.61 3.54
C TYR A 13 41.78 -10.90 4.03
N LYS A 14 42.33 -11.50 5.09
CA LYS A 14 41.98 -12.87 5.52
C LYS A 14 42.06 -13.82 4.32
N ASP A 15 40.97 -14.50 3.98
CA ASP A 15 40.88 -15.43 2.85
C ASP A 15 40.49 -14.74 1.52
N LEU A 16 40.21 -13.43 1.55
CA LEU A 16 39.84 -12.65 0.37
C LEU A 16 41.08 -12.19 -0.40
N LYS A 17 41.01 -12.36 -1.73
CA LYS A 17 41.99 -11.86 -2.70
C LYS A 17 41.24 -11.10 -3.78
N PHE A 18 41.40 -9.79 -3.84
CA PHE A 18 40.60 -8.97 -4.75
C PHE A 18 41.29 -7.68 -5.20
N SER A 19 40.94 -7.19 -6.37
CA SER A 19 41.15 -5.79 -6.74
C SER A 19 39.88 -4.99 -6.40
N PRO A 20 39.95 -3.67 -6.19
CA PRO A 20 38.76 -2.85 -5.96
C PRO A 20 37.68 -3.01 -7.04
N MET A 21 38.07 -3.22 -8.30
CA MET A 21 37.13 -3.50 -9.39
C MET A 21 36.51 -4.90 -9.30
N GLY A 22 37.27 -5.90 -8.85
CA GLY A 22 36.82 -7.29 -8.70
C GLY A 22 36.03 -7.58 -7.43
N PHE A 23 35.99 -6.65 -6.47
CA PHE A 23 35.34 -6.86 -5.18
C PHE A 23 33.83 -7.09 -5.30
N GLY A 24 33.14 -6.36 -6.18
CA GLY A 24 31.70 -6.52 -6.42
C GLY A 24 31.31 -7.90 -6.92
N PRO A 25 31.88 -8.39 -8.03
CA PRO A 25 31.66 -9.76 -8.51
C PRO A 25 32.04 -10.83 -7.48
N LEU A 26 33.15 -10.65 -6.75
CA LEU A 26 33.55 -11.60 -5.71
C LEU A 26 32.53 -11.68 -4.57
N LEU A 27 32.00 -10.53 -4.14
CA LEU A 27 30.94 -10.46 -3.14
C LEU A 27 29.65 -11.12 -3.65
N ALA A 28 29.30 -10.90 -4.92
CA ALA A 28 28.11 -11.49 -5.53
C ALA A 28 28.22 -13.01 -5.64
N ASP A 29 29.40 -13.56 -5.99
CA ASP A 29 29.66 -15.01 -5.96
C ASP A 29 29.55 -15.58 -4.54
N ALA A 30 30.15 -14.90 -3.56
CA ALA A 30 30.09 -15.32 -2.16
C ALA A 30 28.65 -15.35 -1.63
N ALA A 31 27.84 -14.35 -2.00
CA ALA A 31 26.43 -14.30 -1.63
C ALA A 31 25.62 -15.42 -2.29
N GLN A 32 25.85 -15.68 -3.58
CA GLN A 32 25.14 -16.74 -4.32
C GLN A 32 25.50 -18.14 -3.81
N THR A 33 26.79 -18.37 -3.51
CA THR A 33 27.30 -19.65 -2.98
C THR A 33 27.09 -19.80 -1.47
N LYS A 34 26.40 -18.85 -0.82
CA LYS A 34 26.13 -18.81 0.63
C LYS A 34 27.41 -18.96 1.48
N LYS A 35 28.54 -18.41 1.02
CA LYS A 35 29.80 -18.31 1.77
C LYS A 35 29.68 -17.27 2.89
N GLU A 36 30.62 -17.31 3.83
CA GLU A 36 30.68 -16.32 4.91
C GLU A 36 30.94 -14.91 4.36
N LEU A 37 30.05 -13.97 4.70
CA LEU A 37 30.13 -12.58 4.23
C LEU A 37 30.81 -11.63 5.23
N GLY A 38 31.16 -12.10 6.44
CA GLY A 38 31.82 -11.33 7.49
C GLY A 38 33.09 -10.61 7.01
N PRO A 39 34.03 -11.30 6.34
CA PRO A 39 35.24 -10.67 5.81
C PRO A 39 34.96 -9.52 4.82
N PHE A 40 33.87 -9.58 4.05
CA PHE A 40 33.49 -8.50 3.14
C PHE A 40 32.99 -7.27 3.89
N VAL A 41 32.20 -7.46 4.95
CA VAL A 41 31.72 -6.37 5.81
C VAL A 41 32.89 -5.65 6.49
N GLU A 42 33.87 -6.41 6.99
CA GLU A 42 35.08 -5.84 7.60
C GLU A 42 35.91 -5.02 6.61
N VAL A 43 36.08 -5.51 5.37
CA VAL A 43 36.77 -4.75 4.31
C VAL A 43 36.02 -3.47 3.99
N MET A 44 34.69 -3.51 3.88
CA MET A 44 33.87 -2.33 3.61
C MET A 44 33.97 -1.31 4.74
N GLN A 45 33.91 -1.75 6.01
CA GLN A 45 33.97 -0.86 7.18
C GLN A 45 35.38 -0.37 7.50
N GLY A 46 36.40 -1.12 7.07
CA GLY A 46 37.79 -0.81 7.32
C GLY A 46 38.38 0.27 6.40
N ASN A 47 39.65 0.57 6.63
CA ASN A 47 40.42 1.53 5.84
C ASN A 47 41.31 0.86 4.78
N ALA A 48 41.15 -0.45 4.53
CA ALA A 48 42.02 -1.22 3.64
C ALA A 48 42.03 -0.67 2.21
N ILE A 49 40.85 -0.33 1.68
CA ILE A 49 40.68 0.22 0.33
C ILE A 49 41.27 1.64 0.25
N SER A 50 41.00 2.47 1.27
CA SER A 50 41.54 3.84 1.35
C SER A 50 43.06 3.86 1.47
N PHE A 51 43.65 2.90 2.18
CA PHE A 51 45.09 2.74 2.30
C PHE A 51 45.69 2.29 0.97
N TRP A 52 45.13 1.26 0.34
CA TRP A 52 45.55 0.79 -0.99
C TRP A 52 45.52 1.94 -2.02
N ASN A 53 44.44 2.71 -2.08
CA ASN A 53 44.31 3.83 -3.03
C ASN A 53 45.37 4.93 -2.84
N LYS A 54 45.91 5.10 -1.63
CA LYS A 54 47.00 6.05 -1.36
C LYS A 54 48.38 5.50 -1.72
N SER A 55 48.54 4.18 -1.68
CA SER A 55 49.81 3.49 -1.96
C SER A 55 50.01 3.18 -3.44
N THR A 56 48.93 3.08 -4.23
CA THR A 56 49.01 2.77 -5.66
C THR A 56 49.44 3.97 -6.49
N VAL A 57 50.52 3.80 -7.25
CA VAL A 57 51.10 4.81 -8.17
C VAL A 57 50.39 4.79 -9.53
N SER A 58 49.86 3.63 -9.94
CA SER A 58 49.15 3.45 -11.22
C SER A 58 47.64 3.66 -11.08
N GLN A 59 47.16 4.86 -11.39
CA GLN A 59 45.74 5.18 -11.46
C GLN A 59 45.20 4.89 -12.87
N ASN A 60 44.83 3.63 -13.14
CA ASN A 60 44.10 3.28 -14.36
C ASN A 60 42.68 3.88 -14.35
N GLN A 61 42.13 4.10 -15.55
CA GLN A 61 40.75 4.59 -15.72
C GLN A 61 39.76 3.63 -15.01
N GLY A 62 38.88 4.18 -14.16
CA GLY A 62 37.83 3.44 -13.46
C GLY A 62 38.18 2.98 -12.02
N ILE A 63 39.44 3.02 -11.60
CA ILE A 63 39.83 2.66 -10.22
C ILE A 63 39.21 3.63 -9.20
N GLY A 64 39.30 4.95 -9.47
CA GLY A 64 38.70 5.97 -8.61
C GLY A 64 37.19 5.80 -8.43
N ASP A 65 36.49 5.41 -9.50
CA ASP A 65 35.04 5.14 -9.44
C ASP A 65 34.73 3.87 -8.64
N ALA A 66 35.50 2.80 -8.81
CA ALA A 66 35.38 1.59 -8.01
C ALA A 66 35.61 1.86 -6.51
N VAL A 67 36.65 2.63 -6.16
CA VAL A 67 36.92 3.04 -4.77
C VAL A 67 35.79 3.89 -4.21
N SER A 68 35.27 4.85 -5.00
CA SER A 68 34.11 5.68 -4.60
C SER A 68 32.86 4.83 -4.34
N ARG A 69 32.55 3.89 -5.24
CA ARG A 69 31.42 2.96 -5.08
C ARG A 69 31.56 2.08 -3.83
N LEU A 70 32.77 1.59 -3.53
CA LEU A 70 33.03 0.87 -2.29
C LEU A 70 32.86 1.76 -1.05
N GLY A 71 33.29 3.01 -1.12
CA GLY A 71 33.04 4.00 -0.06
C GLY A 71 31.54 4.23 0.20
N ASN A 72 30.71 4.27 -0.85
CA ASN A 72 29.26 4.40 -0.71
C ASN A 72 28.63 3.18 0.01
N CYS A 73 29.23 2.00 -0.09
CA CYS A 73 28.74 0.80 0.59
C CYS A 73 28.80 0.92 2.11
N GLN A 74 29.75 1.69 2.67
CA GLN A 74 29.77 1.99 4.10
C GLN A 74 28.48 2.67 4.56
N ARG A 75 27.96 3.61 3.75
CA ARG A 75 26.70 4.30 4.06
C ARG A 75 25.51 3.35 4.02
N PHE A 76 25.47 2.43 3.06
CA PHE A 76 24.40 1.44 2.97
C PHE A 76 24.43 0.45 4.14
N LEU A 77 25.62 0.06 4.61
CA LEU A 77 25.76 -0.81 5.79
C LEU A 77 25.30 -0.13 7.09
N MET A 78 25.48 1.18 7.23
CA MET A 78 25.04 1.94 8.41
C MET A 78 23.53 2.23 8.41
N GLN A 79 22.86 2.09 7.26
CA GLN A 79 21.43 2.33 7.13
C GLN A 79 20.62 1.15 7.66
N ASN A 80 19.98 1.33 8.81
CA ASN A 80 19.05 0.36 9.41
C ASN A 80 17.65 0.34 8.77
N MET A 81 17.48 0.92 7.58
CA MET A 81 16.20 0.94 6.88
C MET A 81 16.02 -0.29 5.99
N ILE A 82 14.77 -0.65 5.72
CA ILE A 82 14.42 -1.67 4.73
C ILE A 82 15.02 -1.30 3.36
N GLY A 83 15.73 -2.25 2.74
CA GLY A 83 16.45 -2.04 1.48
C GLY A 83 17.86 -1.43 1.64
N GLY A 84 18.31 -1.21 2.87
CA GLY A 84 19.72 -0.97 3.21
C GLY A 84 20.51 -2.26 3.43
N GLY A 85 21.66 -2.14 4.09
CA GLY A 85 22.47 -3.29 4.49
C GLY A 85 23.35 -3.88 3.39
N LEU A 86 23.85 -5.08 3.65
CA LEU A 86 24.81 -5.78 2.80
C LEU A 86 24.19 -6.19 1.45
N GLU A 87 22.90 -6.52 1.46
CA GLU A 87 22.14 -6.87 0.27
C GLU A 87 22.17 -5.73 -0.76
N ARG A 88 22.03 -4.48 -0.30
CA ARG A 88 22.13 -3.32 -1.20
C ARG A 88 23.54 -3.19 -1.77
N CYS A 89 24.57 -3.45 -0.97
CA CYS A 89 25.96 -3.44 -1.43
C CYS A 89 26.22 -4.49 -2.52
N ILE A 90 25.65 -5.69 -2.40
CA ILE A 90 25.76 -6.74 -3.42
C ILE A 90 25.28 -6.21 -4.77
N TYR A 91 24.04 -5.72 -4.84
CA TYR A 91 23.46 -5.26 -6.11
C TYR A 91 24.08 -3.96 -6.60
N TYR A 92 24.49 -3.07 -5.69
CA TYR A 92 25.14 -1.82 -6.03
C TYR A 92 26.52 -2.03 -6.62
N LEU A 93 27.30 -3.00 -6.11
CA LEU A 93 28.64 -3.30 -6.59
C LEU A 93 28.65 -4.26 -7.79
N ALA A 94 27.65 -5.13 -7.91
CA ALA A 94 27.49 -6.06 -9.02
C ALA A 94 26.22 -5.75 -9.85
N PRO A 95 26.31 -4.83 -10.83
CA PRO A 95 25.19 -4.46 -11.69
C PRO A 95 24.67 -5.60 -12.58
N ASN A 96 25.29 -6.77 -12.63
CA ASN A 96 24.76 -7.90 -13.39
C ASN A 96 24.22 -9.02 -12.50
N ALA A 97 24.28 -8.86 -11.17
CA ALA A 97 23.76 -9.86 -10.24
C ALA A 97 22.21 -9.93 -10.33
N PRO A 98 21.64 -11.14 -10.51
CA PRO A 98 20.21 -11.35 -10.37
C PRO A 98 19.78 -11.21 -8.90
N CYS A 99 18.48 -11.15 -8.63
CA CYS A 99 18.00 -11.19 -7.25
C CYS A 99 18.33 -12.55 -6.60
N TYR A 100 18.95 -12.53 -5.40
CA TYR A 100 19.31 -13.73 -4.64
C TYR A 100 18.29 -14.11 -3.55
N SER A 101 17.05 -13.66 -3.72
CA SER A 101 15.97 -14.04 -2.81
C SER A 101 15.59 -15.51 -2.99
N GLU A 102 15.52 -16.25 -1.89
CA GLU A 102 15.06 -17.65 -1.88
C GLU A 102 13.62 -17.80 -2.40
N LYS A 103 12.81 -16.72 -2.32
CA LYS A 103 11.45 -16.69 -2.88
C LYS A 103 11.45 -16.78 -4.42
N LEU A 104 12.56 -16.43 -5.05
CA LEU A 104 12.71 -16.32 -6.50
C LEU A 104 13.70 -17.34 -7.06
N ASP A 105 14.13 -18.35 -6.29
CA ASP A 105 15.16 -19.33 -6.70
C ASP A 105 14.89 -20.02 -8.05
N GLN A 106 13.63 -20.15 -8.45
CA GLN A 106 13.23 -20.74 -9.73
C GLN A 106 13.33 -19.78 -10.92
N PHE A 107 13.66 -18.51 -10.68
CA PHE A 107 13.63 -17.43 -11.67
C PHE A 107 14.95 -16.66 -11.68
N TYR A 108 15.43 -16.35 -12.88
CA TYR A 108 16.58 -15.47 -13.06
C TYR A 108 16.10 -14.02 -13.22
N VAL A 109 15.98 -13.29 -12.10
CA VAL A 109 15.39 -11.94 -12.07
C VAL A 109 16.46 -10.87 -12.17
N CYS A 110 16.50 -10.13 -13.29
CA CYS A 110 17.49 -9.06 -13.54
C CYS A 110 16.90 -7.65 -13.56
N SER A 111 15.58 -7.52 -13.69
CA SER A 111 14.86 -6.25 -13.72
C SER A 111 13.62 -6.26 -12.83
N ALA A 112 13.04 -5.07 -12.59
CA ALA A 112 11.75 -4.94 -11.92
C ALA A 112 10.61 -5.61 -12.74
N ALA A 113 10.72 -5.58 -14.07
CA ALA A 113 9.79 -6.28 -14.96
C ALA A 113 9.86 -7.80 -14.77
N ASP A 114 11.07 -8.37 -14.72
CA ASP A 114 11.27 -9.81 -14.46
C ASP A 114 10.71 -10.21 -13.11
N TYR A 115 10.85 -9.36 -12.09
CA TYR A 115 10.32 -9.61 -10.76
C TYR A 115 8.80 -9.76 -10.77
N VAL A 116 8.08 -8.81 -11.39
CA VAL A 116 6.62 -8.86 -11.48
C VAL A 116 6.14 -10.04 -12.33
N ASN A 117 6.83 -10.35 -13.43
CA ASN A 117 6.53 -11.53 -14.25
C ASN A 117 6.81 -12.84 -13.51
N ALA A 118 7.84 -12.89 -12.66
CA ALA A 118 8.11 -14.04 -11.79
C ALA A 118 6.99 -14.22 -10.75
N LEU A 119 6.49 -13.13 -10.16
CA LEU A 119 5.35 -13.19 -9.24
C LEU A 119 4.06 -13.69 -9.92
N GLU A 120 3.81 -13.29 -11.17
CA GLU A 120 2.68 -13.84 -11.95
C GLU A 120 2.81 -15.35 -12.12
N LYS A 121 4.00 -15.85 -12.48
CA LYS A 121 4.24 -17.30 -12.61
C LYS A 121 4.13 -18.03 -11.27
N LEU A 122 4.61 -17.42 -10.18
CA LEU A 122 4.49 -17.94 -8.81
C LEU A 122 3.04 -18.00 -8.33
N SER A 123 2.19 -17.10 -8.80
CA SER A 123 0.80 -17.00 -8.33
C SER A 123 0.00 -18.30 -8.50
N GLY A 124 0.33 -19.09 -9.53
CA GLY A 124 -0.28 -20.39 -9.84
C GLY A 124 0.35 -21.58 -9.14
N GLN A 125 1.43 -21.39 -8.37
CA GLN A 125 2.10 -22.47 -7.65
C GLN A 125 1.46 -22.73 -6.28
N LYS A 126 1.44 -24.00 -5.85
CA LYS A 126 0.92 -24.40 -4.52
C LYS A 126 1.76 -23.86 -3.37
N ASN A 127 3.08 -23.79 -3.54
CA ASN A 127 4.03 -23.36 -2.51
C ASN A 127 4.46 -21.89 -2.68
N ARG A 128 3.54 -21.02 -3.12
CA ARG A 128 3.85 -19.60 -3.26
C ARG A 128 4.13 -18.97 -1.88
N PRO A 129 5.05 -17.99 -1.78
CA PRO A 129 5.32 -17.34 -0.50
C PRO A 129 4.08 -16.59 0.01
N GLU A 130 3.97 -16.38 1.33
CA GLU A 130 2.87 -15.58 1.88
C GLU A 130 3.05 -14.09 1.55
N TRP A 131 4.30 -13.62 1.63
CA TRP A 131 4.67 -12.21 1.40
C TRP A 131 5.62 -12.06 0.22
N PHE A 132 5.48 -10.95 -0.50
CA PHE A 132 6.14 -10.69 -1.78
C PHE A 132 7.58 -10.22 -1.63
N LEU A 133 7.88 -9.52 -0.54
CA LEU A 133 9.15 -8.84 -0.35
C LEU A 133 10.01 -9.56 0.70
N ASP A 134 11.31 -9.47 0.53
CA ASP A 134 12.30 -9.75 1.58
C ASP A 134 13.45 -8.74 1.46
N ARG A 135 14.46 -8.89 2.31
CA ARG A 135 15.65 -8.03 2.32
C ARG A 135 16.36 -7.97 0.96
N HIS A 136 16.47 -9.10 0.25
CA HIS A 136 17.13 -9.16 -1.05
C HIS A 136 16.29 -8.50 -2.15
N ILE A 137 14.98 -8.72 -2.16
CA ILE A 137 14.08 -8.13 -3.17
C ILE A 137 14.04 -6.61 -3.03
N VAL A 138 13.90 -6.12 -1.79
CA VAL A 138 13.83 -4.66 -1.56
C VAL A 138 15.16 -3.99 -1.87
N ALA A 139 16.28 -4.58 -1.45
CA ALA A 139 17.61 -4.06 -1.79
C ALA A 139 17.87 -4.09 -3.30
N PHE A 140 17.46 -5.16 -3.98
CA PHE A 140 17.56 -5.29 -5.44
C PHE A 140 16.78 -4.18 -6.14
N LEU A 141 15.50 -4.03 -5.83
CA LEU A 141 14.67 -2.97 -6.41
C LEU A 141 15.20 -1.57 -6.08
N SER A 142 15.76 -1.36 -4.89
CA SER A 142 16.31 -0.06 -4.48
C SER A 142 17.57 0.35 -5.24
N VAL A 143 18.25 -0.59 -5.88
CA VAL A 143 19.41 -0.33 -6.74
C VAL A 143 19.01 -0.32 -8.21
N ARG A 144 18.23 -1.32 -8.65
CA ARG A 144 17.79 -1.47 -10.04
C ARG A 144 16.81 -0.40 -10.46
N ASP A 145 15.95 -0.02 -9.54
CA ASP A 145 14.76 0.73 -9.82
C ASP A 145 14.31 1.58 -8.62
N LYS A 146 15.16 2.55 -8.31
CA LYS A 146 14.98 3.45 -7.17
C LYS A 146 13.61 4.14 -7.16
N SER A 147 13.15 4.62 -8.32
CA SER A 147 11.93 5.43 -8.42
C SER A 147 10.66 4.63 -8.17
N VAL A 148 10.69 3.30 -8.33
CA VAL A 148 9.50 2.48 -8.12
C VAL A 148 9.37 1.99 -6.68
N ILE A 149 10.47 1.83 -5.94
CA ILE A 149 10.40 1.34 -4.56
C ILE A 149 10.55 2.43 -3.51
N GLU A 150 11.44 3.40 -3.70
CA GLU A 150 11.75 4.38 -2.65
C GLU A 150 10.56 5.21 -2.15
N PRO A 151 9.63 5.67 -3.01
CA PRO A 151 8.44 6.39 -2.55
C PRO A 151 7.56 5.58 -1.58
N TYR A 152 7.62 4.26 -1.65
CA TYR A 152 6.77 3.36 -0.87
C TYR A 152 7.50 2.69 0.30
N LEU A 153 8.83 2.86 0.44
CA LEU A 153 9.60 2.28 1.55
C LEU A 153 9.04 2.65 2.94
N PRO A 154 8.58 3.89 3.22
CA PRO A 154 7.98 4.22 4.51
C PRO A 154 6.70 3.41 4.81
N ASP A 155 5.86 3.19 3.81
CA ASP A 155 4.63 2.41 3.95
C ASP A 155 4.94 0.92 4.10
N LEU A 156 5.91 0.40 3.34
CA LEU A 156 6.39 -0.98 3.44
C LEU A 156 7.06 -1.29 4.79
N ALA A 157 7.71 -0.30 5.40
CA ALA A 157 8.32 -0.40 6.73
C ALA A 157 7.34 -0.18 7.89
N SER A 158 6.12 0.32 7.62
CA SER A 158 5.15 0.65 8.65
C SER A 158 4.76 -0.58 9.47
N SER A 159 4.47 -0.43 10.77
CA SER A 159 3.88 -1.51 11.57
C SER A 159 2.40 -1.77 11.24
N GLU A 160 1.74 -0.82 10.56
CA GLU A 160 0.34 -0.91 10.22
C GLU A 160 0.13 -1.74 8.94
N LYS A 161 -0.48 -2.93 9.07
CA LYS A 161 -0.71 -3.86 7.96
C LYS A 161 -1.39 -3.22 6.75
N TYR A 162 -2.34 -2.31 6.98
CA TYR A 162 -3.05 -1.63 5.90
C TYR A 162 -2.10 -0.74 5.09
N ARG A 163 -1.19 0.00 5.74
CA ARG A 163 -0.17 0.81 5.04
C ARG A 163 0.79 -0.06 4.25
N GLN A 164 1.29 -1.15 4.86
CA GLN A 164 2.17 -2.10 4.17
C GLN A 164 1.53 -2.65 2.89
N ARG A 165 0.28 -3.11 2.98
CA ARG A 165 -0.47 -3.68 1.85
C ARG A 165 -0.77 -2.64 0.76
N GLN A 166 -1.12 -1.42 1.17
CA GLN A 166 -1.34 -0.31 0.23
C GLN A 166 -0.05 0.10 -0.49
N GLY A 167 1.06 0.24 0.25
CA GLY A 167 2.38 0.55 -0.30
C GLY A 167 2.86 -0.52 -1.27
N LEU A 168 2.66 -1.80 -0.94
CA LEU A 168 2.97 -2.92 -1.84
C LEU A 168 2.14 -2.88 -3.13
N LEU A 169 0.82 -2.67 -3.01
CA LEU A 169 -0.07 -2.58 -4.17
C LEU A 169 0.35 -1.41 -5.09
N LYS A 170 0.61 -0.24 -4.52
CA LYS A 170 1.06 0.95 -5.28
C LYS A 170 2.42 0.72 -5.93
N MET A 171 3.36 0.09 -5.23
CA MET A 171 4.67 -0.27 -5.79
C MET A 171 4.53 -1.23 -6.97
N LEU A 172 3.77 -2.33 -6.84
CA LEU A 172 3.57 -3.28 -7.94
C LEU A 172 2.84 -2.65 -9.13
N ALA A 173 1.84 -1.79 -8.88
CA ALA A 173 1.17 -1.02 -9.93
C ALA A 173 2.14 -0.08 -10.65
N ALA A 174 3.01 0.61 -9.91
CA ALA A 174 4.03 1.49 -10.49
C ALA A 174 5.00 0.71 -11.40
N ILE A 175 5.43 -0.50 -11.01
CA ILE A 175 6.23 -1.37 -11.90
C ILE A 175 5.44 -1.70 -13.17
N GLN A 176 4.19 -2.19 -13.03
CA GLN A 176 3.37 -2.61 -14.18
C GLN A 176 3.20 -1.48 -15.21
N ILE A 177 2.86 -0.28 -14.75
CA ILE A 177 2.65 0.89 -15.60
C ILE A 177 3.94 1.30 -16.30
N ARG A 178 5.02 1.44 -15.53
CA ARG A 178 6.26 2.01 -16.06
C ARG A 178 6.95 1.08 -17.05
N GLU A 179 6.98 -0.21 -16.73
CA GLU A 179 7.56 -1.25 -17.58
C GLU A 179 6.59 -1.70 -18.70
N LYS A 180 5.38 -1.11 -18.77
CA LYS A 180 4.34 -1.42 -19.76
C LYS A 180 4.01 -2.91 -19.83
N ILE A 181 3.96 -3.55 -18.67
CA ILE A 181 3.67 -4.98 -18.56
C ILE A 181 2.18 -5.21 -18.85
N GLY A 182 1.88 -6.28 -19.58
CA GLY A 182 0.50 -6.69 -19.90
C GLY A 182 -0.32 -7.10 -18.68
N ALA A 183 -1.44 -7.79 -18.92
CA ALA A 183 -2.31 -8.26 -17.86
C ALA A 183 -1.64 -9.36 -17.01
N LEU A 184 -1.73 -9.22 -15.68
CA LEU A 184 -1.16 -10.13 -14.66
C LEU A 184 -2.27 -10.70 -13.76
N PRO A 185 -3.18 -11.53 -14.30
CA PRO A 185 -4.40 -11.95 -13.61
C PRO A 185 -4.13 -12.78 -12.34
N GLY A 186 -3.09 -13.61 -12.35
CA GLY A 186 -2.72 -14.43 -11.19
C GLY A 186 -2.17 -13.58 -10.04
N LEU A 187 -1.33 -12.60 -10.36
CA LEU A 187 -0.79 -11.65 -9.40
C LEU A 187 -1.89 -10.74 -8.85
N THR A 188 -2.78 -10.20 -9.68
CA THR A 188 -3.88 -9.36 -9.18
C THR A 188 -4.81 -10.14 -8.25
N GLN A 189 -5.07 -11.41 -8.54
CA GLN A 189 -5.87 -12.26 -7.66
C GLN A 189 -5.16 -12.54 -6.34
N TRP A 190 -3.85 -12.83 -6.39
CA TRP A 190 -3.04 -13.03 -5.18
C TRP A 190 -2.97 -11.77 -4.32
N VAL A 191 -2.74 -10.61 -4.95
CA VAL A 191 -2.74 -9.31 -4.28
C VAL A 191 -4.08 -9.00 -3.66
N SER A 192 -5.18 -9.22 -4.37
CA SER A 192 -6.53 -8.97 -3.86
C SER A 192 -6.84 -9.75 -2.58
N GLY A 193 -6.31 -10.97 -2.45
CA GLY A 193 -6.49 -11.81 -1.27
C GLY A 193 -5.87 -11.28 0.03
N MET A 194 -5.01 -10.25 -0.05
CA MET A 194 -4.45 -9.59 1.13
C MET A 194 -5.04 -8.19 1.37
N LEU A 195 -5.97 -7.70 0.55
CA LEU A 195 -6.50 -6.33 0.66
C LEU A 195 -7.66 -6.18 1.65
N ASP A 196 -8.12 -7.24 2.32
CA ASP A 196 -9.24 -7.17 3.27
C ASP A 196 -9.03 -6.10 4.36
N SER A 197 -7.80 -5.94 4.86
CA SER A 197 -7.51 -4.90 5.85
C SER A 197 -7.69 -3.47 5.34
N LEU A 198 -7.68 -3.25 4.03
CA LEU A 198 -8.01 -1.94 3.43
C LEU A 198 -9.52 -1.73 3.40
N ILE A 199 -10.28 -2.77 3.10
CA ILE A 199 -11.75 -2.74 3.09
C ILE A 199 -12.28 -2.54 4.51
N ASP A 200 -11.69 -3.22 5.49
CA ASP A 200 -12.15 -3.16 6.88
C ASP A 200 -11.92 -1.79 7.56
N ARG A 201 -11.21 -0.86 6.90
CA ARG A 201 -11.07 0.53 7.37
C ARG A 201 -12.35 1.33 7.30
N TYR A 202 -13.26 0.98 6.39
CA TYR A 202 -14.56 1.63 6.30
C TYR A 202 -15.45 1.12 7.43
N HIS A 203 -16.13 2.02 8.14
CA HIS A 203 -17.15 1.69 9.14
C HIS A 203 -18.47 1.26 8.49
N ASP A 204 -18.85 1.90 7.39
CA ASP A 204 -20.08 1.62 6.66
C ASP A 204 -20.06 0.22 6.01
N ARG A 205 -21.06 -0.61 6.35
CA ARG A 205 -21.22 -1.97 5.85
C ARG A 205 -21.53 -2.00 4.35
N GLU A 206 -22.36 -1.09 3.86
CA GLU A 206 -22.75 -1.04 2.45
C GLU A 206 -21.55 -0.60 1.60
N LYS A 207 -20.73 0.34 2.06
CA LYS A 207 -19.46 0.69 1.39
C LYS A 207 -18.48 -0.47 1.35
N ARG A 208 -18.26 -1.17 2.47
CA ARG A 208 -17.41 -2.37 2.48
C ARG A 208 -17.88 -3.41 1.46
N LYS A 209 -19.19 -3.64 1.39
CA LYS A 209 -19.80 -4.57 0.42
C LYS A 209 -19.63 -4.08 -1.03
N ALA A 210 -19.82 -2.80 -1.28
CA ALA A 210 -19.64 -2.20 -2.61
C ALA A 210 -18.18 -2.31 -3.10
N ILE A 211 -17.21 -1.95 -2.25
CA ILE A 211 -15.78 -2.04 -2.56
C ILE A 211 -15.38 -3.50 -2.79
N ARG A 212 -15.83 -4.43 -1.94
CA ARG A 212 -15.57 -5.87 -2.11
C ARG A 212 -16.14 -6.37 -3.45
N ASN A 213 -17.36 -6.00 -3.80
CA ASN A 213 -17.97 -6.37 -5.09
C ASN A 213 -17.21 -5.78 -6.28
N GLN A 214 -16.69 -4.56 -6.17
CA GLN A 214 -15.86 -3.95 -7.21
C GLN A 214 -14.52 -4.68 -7.34
N LEU A 215 -13.85 -4.99 -6.23
CA LEU A 215 -12.61 -5.76 -6.21
C LEU A 215 -12.80 -7.12 -6.89
N GLU A 216 -13.88 -7.83 -6.58
CA GLU A 216 -14.20 -9.12 -7.20
C GLU A 216 -14.36 -9.04 -8.73
N LYS A 217 -14.87 -7.93 -9.26
CA LYS A 217 -15.03 -7.71 -10.71
C LYS A 217 -13.72 -7.39 -11.44
N ILE A 218 -12.77 -6.76 -10.76
CA ILE A 218 -11.52 -6.28 -11.37
C ILE A 218 -10.32 -7.20 -11.10
N LYS A 219 -10.36 -8.04 -10.06
CA LYS A 219 -9.22 -8.87 -9.65
C LYS A 219 -8.71 -9.86 -10.69
N THR A 220 -9.53 -10.23 -11.67
CA THR A 220 -9.16 -11.15 -12.77
C THR A 220 -8.70 -10.43 -14.04
N GLN A 221 -8.79 -9.11 -14.09
CA GLN A 221 -8.41 -8.32 -15.27
C GLN A 221 -6.90 -8.16 -15.43
N GLY A 222 -6.13 -8.48 -14.38
CA GLY A 222 -4.67 -8.37 -14.43
C GLY A 222 -4.13 -6.94 -14.44
N ASN A 223 -4.92 -5.94 -14.02
CA ASN A 223 -4.50 -4.54 -13.93
C ASN A 223 -4.42 -4.11 -12.46
N LEU A 224 -3.20 -3.95 -11.94
CA LEU A 224 -2.93 -3.55 -10.56
C LEU A 224 -3.25 -2.08 -10.31
N GLU A 225 -3.10 -1.22 -11.32
CA GLU A 225 -3.44 0.21 -11.22
C GLU A 225 -4.92 0.41 -10.92
N LYS A 226 -5.81 -0.29 -11.62
CA LYS A 226 -7.26 -0.25 -11.35
C LYS A 226 -7.58 -0.68 -9.92
N ILE A 227 -6.84 -1.66 -9.39
CA ILE A 227 -7.01 -2.10 -8.00
C ILE A 227 -6.47 -1.03 -7.04
N ALA A 228 -5.34 -0.39 -7.35
CA ALA A 228 -4.78 0.69 -6.54
C ALA A 228 -5.73 1.90 -6.46
N MET A 229 -6.32 2.30 -7.59
CA MET A 229 -7.28 3.41 -7.66
C MET A 229 -8.51 3.20 -6.76
N LEU A 230 -8.95 1.94 -6.57
CA LEU A 230 -10.08 1.61 -5.68
C LEU A 230 -9.83 2.02 -4.21
N PHE A 231 -8.56 2.13 -3.80
CA PHE A 231 -8.16 2.42 -2.41
C PHE A 231 -7.42 3.75 -2.24
N ASP A 232 -7.44 4.62 -3.26
CA ASP A 232 -6.67 5.87 -3.22
C ASP A 232 -7.40 7.03 -2.51
N SER A 233 -8.68 6.87 -2.16
CA SER A 233 -9.53 7.90 -1.58
C SER A 233 -9.37 8.03 -0.05
N PHE A 234 -8.30 8.68 0.40
CA PHE A 234 -8.14 9.02 1.83
C PHE A 234 -9.31 9.86 2.38
N GLU A 235 -9.82 10.79 1.57
CA GLU A 235 -10.95 11.65 1.93
C GLU A 235 -12.23 10.86 2.20
N GLU A 236 -12.50 9.81 1.43
CA GLU A 236 -13.69 8.98 1.62
C GLU A 236 -13.64 8.21 2.93
N VAL A 237 -12.47 7.69 3.29
CA VAL A 237 -12.25 7.03 4.59
C VAL A 237 -12.44 8.03 5.73
N GLN A 238 -11.89 9.25 5.62
CA GLN A 238 -12.07 10.29 6.64
C GLN A 238 -13.53 10.74 6.78
N LYS A 239 -14.21 10.92 5.65
CA LYS A 239 -15.64 11.26 5.62
C LYS A 239 -16.46 10.17 6.28
N ASP A 240 -16.16 8.90 6.01
CA ASP A 240 -16.83 7.75 6.62
C ASP A 240 -16.68 7.73 8.14
N ILE A 241 -15.47 7.97 8.65
CA ILE A 241 -15.20 8.06 10.09
C ILE A 241 -16.02 9.19 10.73
N ARG A 242 -16.07 10.38 10.11
CA ARG A 242 -16.86 11.51 10.60
C ARG A 242 -18.34 11.19 10.62
N SER A 243 -18.90 10.72 9.50
CA SER A 243 -20.31 10.34 9.42
C SER A 243 -20.67 9.24 10.42
N TYR A 244 -19.80 8.25 10.63
CA TYR A 244 -20.00 7.23 11.64
C TYR A 244 -20.08 7.83 13.06
N SER A 245 -19.21 8.78 13.38
CA SER A 245 -19.22 9.47 14.67
C SER A 245 -20.50 10.28 14.91
N GLU A 246 -20.98 10.99 13.89
CA GLU A 246 -22.22 11.78 13.92
C GLU A 246 -23.44 10.86 14.12
N MET A 247 -23.53 9.78 13.33
CA MET A 247 -24.63 8.81 13.42
C MET A 247 -24.64 8.10 14.78
N ARG A 248 -23.48 7.82 15.37
CA ARG A 248 -23.39 7.23 16.71
C ARG A 248 -23.92 8.19 17.77
N GLN A 249 -23.62 9.48 17.67
CA GLN A 249 -24.16 10.50 18.57
C GLN A 249 -25.68 10.62 18.44
N GLN A 250 -26.19 10.69 17.21
CA GLN A 250 -27.64 10.73 16.96
C GLN A 250 -28.34 9.49 17.53
N TYR A 251 -27.79 8.29 17.28
CA TYR A 251 -28.32 7.05 17.85
C TYR A 251 -28.38 7.09 19.39
N GLN A 252 -27.35 7.64 20.04
CA GLN A 252 -27.36 7.79 21.50
C GLN A 252 -28.42 8.78 21.99
N MET A 253 -28.65 9.88 21.27
CA MET A 253 -29.70 10.85 21.59
C MET A 253 -31.09 10.22 21.43
N LEU A 254 -31.38 9.62 20.27
CA LEU A 254 -32.65 8.93 20.03
C LEU A 254 -32.90 7.81 21.05
N LYS A 255 -31.85 7.07 21.44
CA LYS A 255 -31.98 6.01 22.45
C LYS A 255 -32.36 6.58 23.83
N LYS A 256 -31.79 7.73 24.22
CA LYS A 256 -32.17 8.42 25.47
C LYS A 256 -33.62 8.89 25.41
N GLU A 257 -34.00 9.53 24.31
CA GLU A 257 -35.37 10.01 24.08
C GLU A 257 -36.38 8.86 24.12
N TYR A 258 -36.07 7.75 23.45
CA TYR A 258 -36.87 6.53 23.47
C TYR A 258 -37.12 6.04 24.90
N PHE A 259 -36.08 5.94 25.73
CA PHE A 259 -36.23 5.51 27.13
C PHE A 259 -37.04 6.51 27.97
N MET A 260 -36.88 7.82 27.75
CA MET A 260 -37.68 8.83 28.44
C MET A 260 -39.16 8.71 28.06
N LEU A 261 -39.46 8.62 26.76
CA LEU A 261 -40.83 8.46 26.26
C LEU A 261 -41.47 7.17 26.75
N GLU A 262 -40.73 6.06 26.79
CA GLU A 262 -41.23 4.79 27.30
C GLU A 262 -41.47 4.82 28.83
N GLN A 263 -40.62 5.52 29.58
CA GLN A 263 -40.86 5.76 31.00
C GLN A 263 -42.09 6.64 31.24
N GLU A 264 -42.26 7.72 30.47
CA GLU A 264 -43.43 8.59 30.56
C GLU A 264 -44.72 7.87 30.18
N LEU A 265 -44.70 7.04 29.12
CA LEU A 265 -45.83 6.20 28.72
C LEU A 265 -46.27 5.27 29.85
N ASN A 266 -45.32 4.64 30.55
CA ASN A 266 -45.61 3.71 31.65
C ASN A 266 -46.06 4.41 32.93
N THR A 267 -45.60 5.65 33.18
CA THR A 267 -45.84 6.36 34.44
C THR A 267 -47.04 7.30 34.38
N ASN A 268 -47.34 7.88 33.21
CA ASN A 268 -48.35 8.92 33.05
C ASN A 268 -49.55 8.44 32.20
N LYS A 269 -50.70 8.23 32.86
CA LYS A 269 -51.96 7.80 32.22
C LYS A 269 -52.50 8.77 31.15
N ASN A 270 -52.07 10.04 31.17
CA ASN A 270 -52.51 11.07 30.22
C ASN A 270 -51.49 11.31 29.08
N PHE A 271 -50.43 10.51 29.00
CA PHE A 271 -49.43 10.61 27.95
C PHE A 271 -50.07 10.38 26.56
N GLY A 272 -49.72 11.22 25.58
CA GLY A 272 -50.25 11.14 24.21
C GLY A 272 -51.57 11.87 23.94
N ILE A 273 -52.32 12.32 24.94
CA ILE A 273 -53.60 13.06 24.73
C ILE A 273 -53.35 14.39 23.99
N GLY A 274 -52.26 15.09 24.29
CA GLY A 274 -51.89 16.34 23.61
C GLY A 274 -51.53 16.11 22.13
N ALA A 275 -50.68 15.12 21.85
CA ALA A 275 -50.31 14.76 20.48
C ALA A 275 -51.54 14.30 19.66
N GLY A 276 -52.44 13.52 20.28
CA GLY A 276 -53.71 13.12 19.68
C GLY A 276 -54.62 14.30 19.34
N LYS A 277 -54.71 15.31 20.22
CA LYS A 277 -55.47 16.54 19.95
C LYS A 277 -54.92 17.33 18.77
N HIS A 278 -53.59 17.43 18.63
CA HIS A 278 -52.95 18.12 17.50
C HIS A 278 -53.17 17.37 16.17
N ALA A 279 -53.02 16.04 16.16
CA ALA A 279 -53.31 15.24 14.97
C ALA A 279 -54.80 15.34 14.59
N ALA A 280 -55.71 15.27 15.57
CA ALA A 280 -57.14 15.43 15.35
C ALA A 280 -57.52 16.80 14.79
N ALA A 281 -56.87 17.88 15.26
CA ALA A 281 -57.08 19.24 14.76
C ALA A 281 -56.62 19.40 13.29
N LEU A 282 -55.53 18.76 12.89
CA LEU A 282 -55.07 18.77 11.49
C LEU A 282 -56.03 18.00 10.58
N VAL A 283 -56.46 16.81 11.00
CA VAL A 283 -57.40 15.99 10.23
C VAL A 283 -58.76 16.67 10.12
N SER A 284 -59.28 17.25 11.21
CA SER A 284 -60.55 17.97 11.18
C SER A 284 -60.49 19.24 10.34
N GLY A 285 -59.36 19.96 10.34
CA GLY A 285 -59.12 21.09 9.46
C GLY A 285 -59.12 20.71 7.98
N ALA A 286 -58.47 19.60 7.62
CA ALA A 286 -58.44 19.10 6.24
C ALA A 286 -59.84 18.68 5.75
N ILE A 287 -60.60 17.96 6.57
CA ILE A 287 -61.99 17.58 6.26
C ILE A 287 -62.86 18.84 6.09
N SER A 288 -62.72 19.81 7.00
CA SER A 288 -63.46 21.06 6.95
C SER A 288 -63.16 21.84 5.67
N ALA A 289 -61.90 21.91 5.25
CA ALA A 289 -61.50 22.54 4.00
C ALA A 289 -62.13 21.86 2.78
N ILE A 290 -62.10 20.52 2.72
CA ILE A 290 -62.73 19.74 1.64
C ILE A 290 -64.24 20.02 1.57
N VAL A 291 -64.92 20.01 2.72
CA VAL A 291 -66.36 20.29 2.80
C VAL A 291 -66.68 21.70 2.31
N VAL A 292 -65.88 22.69 2.71
CA VAL A 292 -66.05 24.08 2.25
C VAL A 292 -65.81 24.20 0.75
N THR A 293 -64.79 23.53 0.19
CA THR A 293 -64.53 23.53 -1.26
C THR A 293 -65.68 22.89 -2.04
N ILE A 294 -66.21 21.75 -1.58
CA ILE A 294 -67.38 21.09 -2.20
C ILE A 294 -68.61 22.00 -2.15
N TYR A 295 -68.85 22.66 -1.01
CA TYR A 295 -69.97 23.58 -0.86
C TYR A 295 -69.86 24.79 -1.81
N LEU A 296 -68.67 25.39 -1.93
CA LEU A 296 -68.43 26.50 -2.85
C LEU A 296 -68.63 26.09 -4.31
N LEU A 297 -68.17 24.91 -4.70
CA LEU A 297 -68.41 24.35 -6.04
C LEU A 297 -69.91 24.14 -6.30
N TYR A 298 -70.63 23.58 -5.33
CA TYR A 298 -72.07 23.38 -5.43
C TYR A 298 -72.85 24.70 -5.57
N VAL A 299 -72.46 25.73 -4.80
CA VAL A 299 -73.05 27.07 -4.88
C VAL A 299 -72.72 27.74 -6.22
N MET A 300 -71.50 27.60 -6.76
CA MET A 300 -71.19 28.12 -8.10
C MET A 300 -72.00 27.43 -9.20
N ILE A 301 -72.23 26.11 -9.08
CA ILE A 301 -73.01 25.34 -10.06
C ILE A 301 -74.50 25.70 -10.00
N ARG A 302 -75.07 25.97 -8.81
CA ARG A 302 -76.48 26.40 -8.66
C ARG A 302 -76.72 27.91 -8.74
N GLY A 303 -75.71 28.73 -8.48
CA GLY A 303 -75.78 30.19 -8.50
C GLY A 303 -75.70 30.82 -9.89
N GLY A 304 -75.48 30.03 -10.94
CA GLY A 304 -75.44 30.49 -12.34
C GLY A 304 -76.82 30.66 -13.01
N GLY A 305 -77.92 30.73 -12.25
CA GLY A 305 -79.29 30.69 -12.77
C GLY A 305 -80.22 31.81 -12.28
N GLY A 306 -79.74 33.06 -12.21
CA GLY A 306 -80.59 34.23 -11.99
C GLY A 306 -80.08 35.43 -12.78
N SER A 307 -80.66 35.68 -13.96
CA SER A 307 -80.36 36.85 -14.78
C SER A 307 -80.93 38.12 -14.16
N VAL A 308 -80.13 39.18 -14.26
CA VAL A 308 -80.60 40.56 -14.31
C VAL A 308 -81.27 40.74 -15.68
N PHE A 309 -82.51 41.25 -15.66
CA PHE A 309 -83.49 41.42 -16.76
C PHE A 309 -84.10 40.14 -17.36
#